data_AF-A0A1C6ETR7-F1
#
_entry.id   AF-A0A1C6ETR7-F1
#
_cell.length_a   1.000
_cell.length_b   1.000
_cell.length_c   1.000
_cell.angle_alpha   90.00
_cell.angle_beta   90.00
_cell.angle_gamma   90.00
#
_symmetry.space_group_name_H-M   'P 1'
#
loop_
_entity.id
_entity.type
_entity.pdbx_description
1 polymer ?
#
loop_
_entity_poly.entity_id
_entity_poly.type
_entity_poly.pdbx_seq_one_letter_code
_entity_poly.pdbx_strand_id
1 'polypeptide(L)'
;MKRRYERPSAYFETFAANEYVAACYSLYCEVAGDNLKYTRDTYFNNDVTWDGKRVVHDGLLHGRPCAEKSSYNDTTKTFMENKKASKIDSIEILSPAGNGRYYAVWGSDDVNKTGYYKHYGWAVLDDKNRPNHS
;
A
#
# COMPACT_ATOMS: atom_id res chain seq x y z
N MET A 1 -60.95 -27.10 12.89
CA MET A 1 -60.07 -25.94 13.11
C MET A 1 -58.98 -25.95 12.04
N LYS A 2 -58.93 -24.97 11.13
CA LYS A 2 -57.93 -24.94 10.05
C LYS A 2 -56.69 -24.18 10.54
N ARG A 3 -55.51 -24.81 10.52
CA ARG A 3 -54.23 -24.14 10.79
C ARG A 3 -53.75 -23.52 9.47
N ARG A 4 -53.48 -22.21 9.48
CA ARG A 4 -52.86 -21.48 8.35
C ARG A 4 -51.35 -21.51 8.57
N TYR A 5 -50.59 -21.97 7.57
CA TYR A 5 -49.14 -21.88 7.59
C TYR A 5 -48.72 -20.48 7.14
N GLU A 6 -48.02 -19.76 8.00
CA GLU A 6 -47.36 -18.49 7.68
C GLU A 6 -45.87 -18.74 7.51
N ARG A 7 -45.30 -18.18 6.43
CA ARG A 7 -43.90 -18.36 6.08
C ARG A 7 -43.07 -17.46 7.01
N PRO A 8 -42.00 -17.95 7.67
CA PRO A 8 -41.10 -17.08 8.42
C PRO A 8 -40.41 -16.11 7.45
N SER A 9 -40.67 -14.81 7.57
CA SER A 9 -39.85 -13.79 6.92
C SER A 9 -38.69 -13.45 7.83
N ALA A 10 -37.49 -13.95 7.50
CA ALA A 10 -36.27 -13.48 8.13
C ALA A 10 -36.05 -12.02 7.70
N TYR A 11 -36.00 -11.11 8.68
CA TYR A 11 -35.48 -9.76 8.46
C TYR A 11 -33.98 -9.89 8.23
N PHE A 12 -33.52 -9.49 7.05
CA PHE A 12 -32.09 -9.28 6.81
C PHE A 12 -31.76 -7.88 7.31
N GLU A 13 -31.13 -7.79 8.48
CA GLU A 13 -30.36 -6.60 8.83
C GLU A 13 -29.11 -6.60 7.94
N THR A 14 -29.10 -5.70 6.95
CA THR A 14 -27.86 -5.27 6.32
C THR A 14 -27.08 -4.48 7.35
N PHE A 15 -26.15 -5.13 8.04
CA PHE A 15 -25.07 -4.44 8.71
C PHE A 15 -24.30 -3.67 7.63
N ALA A 16 -24.36 -2.34 7.67
CA ALA A 16 -23.37 -1.54 6.98
C ALA A 16 -22.03 -1.97 7.55
N ALA A 17 -21.23 -2.67 6.74
CA ALA A 17 -19.86 -2.95 7.11
C ALA A 17 -19.23 -1.57 7.36
N ASN A 18 -18.86 -1.30 8.61
CA ASN A 18 -17.91 -0.24 8.91
C ASN A 18 -16.59 -0.71 8.29
N GLU A 19 -16.45 -0.55 6.98
CA GLU A 19 -15.36 -1.08 6.16
C GLU A 19 -14.08 -0.28 6.41
N TYR A 20 -13.50 -0.46 7.59
CA TYR A 20 -12.06 -0.68 7.67
C TYR A 20 -11.80 -2.13 7.29
N VAL A 21 -12.10 -2.49 6.03
CA VAL A 21 -11.57 -3.72 5.44
C VAL A 21 -10.06 -3.54 5.43
N ALA A 22 -9.33 -4.50 5.99
CA ALA A 22 -7.88 -4.56 5.97
C ALA A 22 -7.35 -4.14 4.59
N ALA A 23 -6.77 -2.94 4.49
CA ALA A 23 -6.33 -2.40 3.22
C ALA A 23 -4.93 -2.97 2.92
N CYS A 24 -4.86 -3.89 1.96
CA CYS A 24 -3.60 -4.31 1.37
C CYS A 24 -3.26 -3.36 0.23
N TYR A 25 -2.05 -2.83 0.23
CA TYR A 25 -1.56 -1.93 -0.80
C TYR A 25 -0.35 -2.52 -1.50
N SER A 26 -0.30 -2.32 -2.80
CA SER A 26 0.91 -2.39 -3.58
C SER A 26 1.54 -1.02 -3.69
N LEU A 27 2.80 -0.94 -3.32
CA LEU A 27 3.61 0.26 -3.29
C LEU A 27 4.62 0.22 -4.42
N TYR A 28 4.76 1.37 -5.08
CA TYR A 28 5.62 1.55 -6.23
C TYR A 28 6.42 2.83 -6.05
N CYS A 29 7.73 2.70 -5.85
CA CYS A 29 8.65 3.81 -5.65
C CYS A 29 8.94 4.53 -6.97
N GLU A 30 8.82 5.85 -6.96
CA GLU A 30 9.12 6.74 -8.08
C GLU A 30 10.59 7.15 -8.14
N VAL A 31 11.43 6.79 -7.15
CA VAL A 31 12.87 7.08 -7.21
C VAL A 31 13.52 6.27 -8.34
N ALA A 32 13.27 4.96 -8.38
CA ALA A 32 13.82 4.03 -9.38
C ALA A 32 12.78 3.60 -10.42
N GLY A 33 11.65 4.31 -10.46
CA GLY A 33 10.48 3.97 -11.25
C GLY A 33 9.84 5.17 -11.92
N ASP A 34 8.87 4.88 -12.75
CA ASP A 34 7.95 5.84 -13.35
C ASP A 34 6.59 5.15 -13.50
N ASN A 35 5.59 5.67 -12.80
CA ASN A 35 4.19 5.31 -12.95
C ASN A 35 3.95 3.80 -12.86
N LEU A 36 4.28 3.21 -11.70
CA LEU A 36 4.11 1.79 -11.35
C LEU A 36 5.07 0.82 -12.05
N LYS A 37 6.15 1.33 -12.67
CA LYS A 37 7.13 0.51 -13.38
C LYS A 37 8.54 0.86 -12.94
N TYR A 38 9.39 -0.14 -12.83
CA TYR A 38 10.83 0.07 -12.73
C TYR A 38 11.38 0.68 -14.03
N THR A 39 12.27 1.66 -13.89
CA THR A 39 12.97 2.27 -15.02
C THR A 39 14.46 1.93 -14.99
N ARG A 40 15.14 2.29 -13.90
CA ARG A 40 16.55 2.02 -13.64
C ARG A 40 16.88 2.26 -12.17
N ASP A 41 17.91 1.58 -11.68
CA ASP A 41 18.47 1.87 -10.36
C ASP A 41 18.92 3.35 -10.32
N THR A 42 18.46 4.09 -9.30
CA THR A 42 18.61 5.55 -9.24
C THR A 42 18.89 5.98 -7.80
N TYR A 43 19.87 6.87 -7.64
CA TYR A 43 20.16 7.48 -6.34
C TYR A 43 19.13 8.57 -6.00
N PHE A 44 18.54 8.50 -4.82
CA PHE A 44 17.69 9.59 -4.32
C PHE A 44 18.58 10.70 -3.75
N ASN A 45 18.99 11.65 -4.59
CA ASN A 45 19.96 12.70 -4.23
C ASN A 45 19.37 14.12 -4.13
N ASN A 46 18.08 14.29 -4.42
CA ASN A 46 17.44 15.58 -4.40
C ASN A 46 16.10 15.47 -3.69
N ASP A 47 15.78 16.46 -2.87
CA ASP A 47 14.46 16.56 -2.27
C ASP A 47 13.40 16.75 -3.36
N VAL A 48 12.24 16.16 -3.12
CA VAL A 48 11.09 16.30 -4.01
C VAL A 48 9.89 16.79 -3.24
N THR A 49 8.96 17.44 -3.94
CA THR A 49 7.62 17.69 -3.41
C THR A 49 6.69 16.62 -3.95
N TRP A 50 6.04 15.89 -3.04
CA TRP A 50 5.10 14.80 -3.36
C TRP A 50 3.82 15.00 -2.56
N ASP A 51 2.68 15.06 -3.26
CA ASP A 51 1.37 15.41 -2.67
C ASP A 51 1.42 16.67 -1.77
N GLY A 52 2.14 17.70 -2.22
CA GLY A 52 2.34 18.94 -1.46
C GLY A 52 3.24 18.83 -0.22
N LYS A 53 3.78 17.64 0.09
CA LYS A 53 4.75 17.43 1.17
C LYS A 53 6.17 17.36 0.63
N ARG A 54 7.14 17.90 1.37
CA ARG A 54 8.57 17.72 1.06
C ARG A 54 9.00 16.32 1.50
N VAL A 55 9.51 15.53 0.57
CA VAL A 55 10.19 14.26 0.85
C VAL A 55 11.69 14.52 0.77
N VAL A 56 12.36 14.38 1.91
CA VAL A 56 13.81 14.56 2.00
C VAL A 56 14.49 13.31 1.50
N HIS A 57 15.45 13.47 0.60
CA HIS A 57 16.20 12.37 0.01
C HIS A 57 17.08 11.63 1.04
N ASP A 58 17.45 10.38 0.75
CA ASP A 58 18.29 9.53 1.62
C ASP A 58 19.74 9.37 1.11
N GLY A 59 20.04 9.76 -0.13
CA GLY A 59 21.35 9.60 -0.76
C GLY A 59 21.68 8.15 -1.13
N LEU A 60 20.71 7.22 -1.05
CA LEU A 60 20.89 5.80 -1.30
C LEU A 60 20.44 5.40 -2.70
N LEU A 61 20.94 4.26 -3.17
CA LEU A 61 20.58 3.69 -4.46
C LEU A 61 19.25 2.92 -4.34
N HIS A 62 18.19 3.47 -4.90
CA HIS A 62 16.92 2.76 -5.02
C HIS A 62 16.97 1.85 -6.23
N GLY A 63 16.47 0.62 -6.09
CA GLY A 63 16.52 -0.38 -7.14
C GLY A 63 15.17 -0.96 -7.52
N ARG A 64 15.19 -1.87 -8.48
CA ARG A 64 14.01 -2.58 -9.00
C ARG A 64 12.99 -3.06 -7.95
N PRO A 65 13.38 -3.68 -6.81
CA PRO A 65 12.43 -4.14 -5.80
C PRO A 65 11.41 -3.11 -5.35
N CYS A 66 11.85 -1.87 -5.05
CA CYS A 66 10.95 -0.83 -4.54
C CYS A 66 10.06 -0.23 -5.64
N ALA A 67 10.51 -0.23 -6.90
CA ALA A 67 9.81 0.41 -8.02
C ALA A 67 8.82 -0.52 -8.75
N GLU A 68 9.03 -1.83 -8.70
CA GLU A 68 8.28 -2.77 -9.52
C GLU A 68 7.11 -3.47 -8.81
N LYS A 69 7.11 -3.53 -7.46
CA LYS A 69 5.97 -3.81 -6.55
C LYS A 69 6.48 -4.27 -5.18
N SER A 70 6.23 -3.47 -4.14
CA SER A 70 6.30 -3.91 -2.73
C SER A 70 4.90 -4.06 -2.17
N SER A 71 4.65 -5.03 -1.30
CA SER A 71 3.32 -5.20 -0.68
C SER A 71 3.31 -4.71 0.75
N TYR A 72 2.21 -4.09 1.14
CA TYR A 72 1.96 -3.60 2.47
C TYR A 72 0.58 -4.06 2.95
N ASN A 73 0.54 -4.73 4.09
CA ASN A 73 -0.69 -5.05 4.77
C ASN A 73 -0.89 -4.06 5.92
N ASP A 74 -1.88 -3.17 5.80
CA ASP A 74 -2.13 -2.13 6.79
C ASP A 74 -2.66 -2.68 8.13
N THR A 75 -3.21 -3.89 8.14
CA THR A 75 -3.69 -4.55 9.37
C THR A 75 -2.56 -5.16 10.17
N THR A 76 -1.69 -5.94 9.52
CA THR A 76 -0.57 -6.60 10.19
C THR A 76 0.68 -5.72 10.26
N LYS A 77 0.65 -4.55 9.61
CA LYS A 77 1.80 -3.65 9.41
C LYS A 77 2.99 -4.38 8.79
N THR A 78 2.72 -5.41 7.98
CA THR A 78 3.76 -6.19 7.31
C THR A 78 4.07 -5.57 5.97
N PHE A 79 5.33 -5.24 5.75
CA PHE A 79 5.87 -4.77 4.48
C PHE A 79 6.76 -5.85 3.87
N MET A 80 6.52 -6.17 2.60
CA MET A 80 7.31 -7.14 1.85
C MET A 80 7.89 -6.47 0.63
N GLU A 81 9.21 -6.52 0.52
CA GLU A 81 9.93 -6.06 -0.64
C GLU A 81 10.63 -7.25 -1.28
N ASN A 82 10.45 -7.44 -2.59
CA ASN A 82 10.99 -8.60 -3.31
C ASN A 82 10.67 -9.95 -2.62
N LYS A 83 9.41 -10.10 -2.15
CA LYS A 83 8.92 -11.31 -1.46
C LYS A 83 9.61 -11.63 -0.12
N LYS A 84 10.32 -10.68 0.46
CA LYS A 84 10.94 -10.82 1.77
C LYS A 84 10.38 -9.77 2.72
N ALA A 85 10.17 -10.17 3.97
CA ALA A 85 9.74 -9.25 5.01
C ALA A 85 10.84 -8.22 5.26
N SER A 86 10.50 -6.95 5.09
CA SER A 86 11.36 -5.81 5.36
C SER A 86 10.77 -5.02 6.52
N LYS A 87 11.63 -4.41 7.33
CA LYS A 87 11.17 -3.59 8.44
C LYS A 87 10.65 -2.27 7.87
N ILE A 88 9.40 -1.95 8.18
CA ILE A 88 8.81 -0.64 7.91
C ILE A 88 8.96 0.24 9.16
N ASP A 89 9.29 1.50 8.95
CA ASP A 89 9.35 2.51 10.01
C ASP A 89 8.07 3.36 10.00
N SER A 90 7.77 3.93 8.84
CA SER A 90 6.56 4.72 8.61
C SER A 90 6.02 4.46 7.22
N ILE A 91 4.69 4.52 7.10
CA ILE A 91 4.01 4.55 5.82
C ILE A 91 2.79 5.44 5.94
N GLU A 92 2.69 6.38 5.02
CA GLU A 92 1.57 7.30 4.91
C GLU A 92 0.93 7.09 3.54
N ILE A 93 -0.32 6.62 3.55
CA ILE A 93 -1.19 6.69 2.38
C ILE A 93 -1.84 8.07 2.41
N LEU A 94 -1.56 8.87 1.38
CA LEU A 94 -1.92 10.29 1.29
C LEU A 94 -3.16 10.47 0.39
N SER A 95 -3.24 11.62 -0.29
CA SER A 95 -4.41 11.97 -1.08
C SER A 95 -4.61 11.02 -2.28
N PRO A 96 -5.87 10.83 -2.74
CA PRO A 96 -6.12 10.14 -3.99
C PRO A 96 -5.47 10.88 -5.17
N ALA A 97 -4.74 10.14 -6.01
CA ALA A 97 -4.11 10.64 -7.24
C ALA A 97 -4.96 10.37 -8.49
N GLY A 98 -6.15 9.76 -8.33
CA GLY A 98 -6.99 9.27 -9.41
C GLY A 98 -6.59 7.88 -9.90
N ASN A 99 -7.40 7.30 -10.79
CA ASN A 99 -7.16 5.96 -11.38
C ASN A 99 -6.93 4.83 -10.35
N GLY A 100 -7.58 4.91 -9.18
CA GLY A 100 -7.42 3.92 -8.11
C GLY A 100 -6.08 3.99 -7.37
N ARG A 101 -5.33 5.08 -7.52
CA ARG A 101 -4.05 5.31 -6.86
C ARG A 101 -4.15 6.36 -5.78
N TYR A 102 -3.27 6.23 -4.80
CA TYR A 102 -3.02 7.21 -3.77
C TYR A 102 -1.55 7.60 -3.83
N TYR A 103 -1.26 8.85 -3.51
CA TYR A 103 0.11 9.24 -3.18
C TYR A 103 0.54 8.49 -1.92
N ALA A 104 1.78 8.03 -1.88
CA ALA A 104 2.34 7.36 -0.72
C ALA A 104 3.77 7.82 -0.45
N VAL A 105 4.11 7.89 0.82
CA VAL A 105 5.48 8.09 1.32
C VAL A 105 5.72 7.03 2.39
N TRP A 106 6.88 6.39 2.36
CA TRP A 106 7.22 5.38 3.36
C TRP A 106 8.72 5.31 3.59
N GLY A 107 9.08 4.83 4.78
CA GLY A 107 10.44 4.52 5.17
C GLY A 107 10.58 3.05 5.49
N SER A 108 11.54 2.37 4.86
CA SER A 108 11.83 0.96 5.11
C SER A 108 13.33 0.70 5.21
N ASP A 109 13.70 -0.25 6.07
CA ASP A 109 15.03 -0.84 6.01
C ASP A 109 15.06 -1.84 4.86
N ASP A 110 16.10 -1.80 4.02
CA ASP A 110 16.33 -2.84 3.02
C ASP A 110 16.38 -4.20 3.72
N VAL A 111 15.93 -5.24 3.02
CA VAL A 111 15.89 -6.61 3.53
C VAL A 111 17.27 -7.10 4.01
N ASN A 112 18.35 -6.57 3.43
CA ASN A 112 19.72 -6.92 3.82
C ASN A 112 20.27 -6.01 4.93
N LYS A 113 19.43 -5.13 5.51
CA LYS A 113 19.79 -4.13 6.54
C LYS A 113 20.96 -3.23 6.14
N THR A 114 21.08 -2.95 4.84
CA THR A 114 22.16 -2.13 4.28
C THR A 114 21.94 -0.64 4.52
N GLY A 115 20.70 -0.23 4.80
CA GLY A 115 20.35 1.15 5.10
C GLY A 115 18.84 1.33 5.28
N TYR A 116 18.49 2.51 5.76
CA TYR A 116 17.12 3.03 5.81
C TYR A 116 16.83 3.82 4.55
N TYR A 117 15.80 3.42 3.81
CA TYR A 117 15.40 4.01 2.54
C TYR A 117 14.14 4.83 2.72
N LYS A 118 14.14 6.02 2.13
CA LYS A 118 13.00 6.94 2.05
C LYS A 118 12.40 6.88 0.66
N HIS A 119 11.13 6.55 0.62
CA HIS A 119 10.43 6.34 -0.62
C HIS A 119 9.28 7.34 -0.76
N TYR A 120 9.00 7.67 -2.01
CA TYR A 120 7.75 8.28 -2.42
C TYR A 120 7.26 7.57 -3.67
N GLY A 121 5.96 7.57 -3.87
CA GLY A 121 5.36 7.03 -5.08
C GLY A 121 3.90 6.70 -4.90
N TRP A 122 3.48 5.58 -5.48
CA TRP A 122 2.07 5.23 -5.55
C TRP A 122 1.73 4.09 -4.61
N ALA A 123 0.59 4.22 -3.93
CA ALA A 123 -0.14 3.10 -3.35
C ALA A 123 -1.33 2.75 -4.23
N VAL A 124 -1.43 1.48 -4.59
CA VAL A 124 -2.56 0.88 -5.30
C VAL A 124 -3.22 -0.08 -4.33
N LEU A 125 -4.51 0.10 -4.07
CA LEU A 125 -5.25 -0.85 -3.23
C LEU A 125 -5.31 -2.19 -3.97
N ASP A 126 -4.70 -3.23 -3.40
CA ASP A 126 -4.68 -4.58 -3.99
C ASP A 126 -6.05 -5.24 -3.92
N ASP A 127 -6.94 -4.77 -3.04
CA ASP A 127 -8.29 -5.32 -2.99
C ASP A 127 -9.36 -4.34 -2.52
N LYS A 128 -10.42 -4.19 -3.33
CA LYS A 128 -11.71 -3.68 -2.85
C LYS A 128 -12.60 -4.78 -2.28
N ASN A 129 -12.28 -6.07 -2.47
CA ASN A 129 -13.18 -7.21 -2.23
C ASN A 129 -12.56 -8.49 -1.61
N ARG A 130 -11.26 -8.55 -1.28
CA ARG A 130 -10.62 -9.72 -0.63
C ARG A 130 -9.60 -9.29 0.43
N PRO A 131 -9.94 -9.40 1.73
CA PRO A 131 -9.09 -8.95 2.82
C PRO A 131 -7.87 -9.83 3.12
N ASN A 132 -7.59 -10.89 2.36
CA ASN A 132 -6.51 -11.82 2.65
C ASN A 132 -5.90 -12.34 1.35
N HIS A 133 -4.69 -11.90 1.03
CA HIS A 133 -3.82 -12.67 0.16
C HIS A 133 -2.65 -13.21 0.98
N SER A 134 -2.63 -14.55 1.01
CA SER A 134 -1.72 -15.52 1.61
C SER A 134 -0.25 -15.34 1.24
#